data_AF-A0A448ZJB7-F1
#
_entry.id   AF-A0A448ZJB7-F1
#
_cell.length_a   1.000
_cell.length_b   1.000
_cell.length_c   1.000
_cell.angle_alpha   90.00
_cell.angle_beta   90.00
_cell.angle_gamma   90.00
#
_symmetry.space_group_name_H-M   'P 1'
#
loop_
_entity.id
_entity.type
_entity.pdbx_description
1 polymer ?
#
loop_
_entity_poly.entity_id
_entity_poly.type
_entity_poly.pdbx_seq_one_letter_code
_entity_poly.pdbx_strand_id
1 'polypeptide(L)'
;MKSASSILVWSFCLVLALGLFPSESWALTKGAAGGAEQTTQGEGDAEILALMADAQKLKDAAPEVSTDDALSISKLLQQLREDKNTQALVKNLKEEGIANDPALKEYLEKADQKELVMGLSQLLDELKATEVLFQNPAGAVEEMHKAGMIPSENLKTYRENPAQLEQDLRGALHFSFVSFALTAGFL
;
A
#
# COMPACT_ATOMS: atom_id res chain seq x y z
N MET A 1 -20.54 5.56 15.94
CA MET A 1 -19.94 6.86 15.60
C MET A 1 -18.74 6.55 14.71
N LYS A 2 -18.86 6.75 13.38
CA LYS A 2 -17.75 6.49 12.45
C LYS A 2 -16.76 7.65 12.57
N SER A 3 -15.51 7.31 12.91
CA SER A 3 -14.45 8.26 13.25
C SER A 3 -14.11 9.16 12.05
N ALA A 4 -14.15 10.48 12.26
CA ALA A 4 -13.70 11.48 11.31
C ALA A 4 -12.21 11.36 10.95
N SER A 5 -11.44 10.56 11.71
CA SER A 5 -10.01 10.31 11.45
C SER A 5 -9.76 9.54 10.15
N SER A 6 -10.69 8.70 9.69
CA SER A 6 -10.49 7.89 8.48
C SER A 6 -10.55 8.72 7.19
N ILE A 7 -11.31 9.82 7.18
CA ILE A 7 -11.48 10.68 5.99
C ILE A 7 -10.25 11.57 5.79
N LEU A 8 -9.62 12.01 6.90
CA LEU A 8 -8.42 12.85 6.85
C LEU A 8 -7.19 12.12 6.29
N VAL A 9 -7.03 10.82 6.61
CA VAL A 9 -5.94 9.99 6.05
C VAL A 9 -6.10 9.85 4.53
N TRP A 10 -7.33 9.62 4.05
CA TRP A 10 -7.62 9.51 2.62
C TRP A 10 -7.39 10.82 1.86
N SER A 11 -7.79 11.96 2.43
CA SER A 11 -7.52 13.27 1.79
C SER A 11 -6.03 13.61 1.75
N PHE A 12 -5.24 13.22 2.76
CA PHE A 12 -3.80 13.49 2.79
C PHE A 12 -3.03 12.61 1.79
N CYS A 13 -3.37 11.32 1.68
CA CYS A 13 -2.77 10.40 0.72
C CYS A 13 -3.12 10.75 -0.74
N LEU A 14 -4.37 11.14 -1.02
CA LEU A 14 -4.80 11.49 -2.39
C LEU A 14 -4.16 12.79 -2.89
N VAL A 15 -4.00 13.80 -2.02
CA VAL A 15 -3.37 15.07 -2.37
C VAL A 15 -1.87 14.92 -2.64
N LEU A 16 -1.17 14.06 -1.89
CA LEU A 16 0.25 13.77 -2.12
C LEU A 16 0.47 12.94 -3.40
N ALA A 17 -0.41 12.00 -3.72
CA ALA A 17 -0.30 11.16 -4.92
C ALA A 17 -0.58 11.94 -6.22
N LEU A 18 -1.52 12.88 -6.22
CA LEU A 18 -1.93 13.64 -7.42
C LEU A 18 -0.95 14.75 -7.82
N GLY A 19 0.00 15.14 -6.96
CA GLY A 19 0.92 16.25 -7.22
C GLY A 19 2.31 15.87 -7.76
N LEU A 20 2.71 14.59 -7.67
CA LEU A 20 4.14 14.24 -7.73
C LEU A 20 4.53 13.09 -8.68
N PHE A 21 3.59 12.40 -9.34
CA PHE A 21 3.95 11.23 -10.15
C PHE A 21 3.28 11.18 -11.53
N PRO A 22 4.07 11.10 -12.63
CA PRO A 22 3.53 10.79 -13.96
C PRO A 22 2.99 9.34 -13.99
N SER A 23 1.79 9.19 -14.56
CA SER A 23 0.94 7.99 -14.52
C SER A 23 1.39 6.79 -15.36
N GLU A 24 2.63 6.75 -15.85
CA GLU A 24 3.00 5.85 -16.97
C GLU A 24 3.65 4.50 -16.60
N SER A 25 3.90 4.14 -15.34
CA SER A 25 4.75 2.97 -15.04
C SER A 25 4.11 1.74 -14.37
N TRP A 26 2.78 1.69 -14.15
CA TRP A 26 2.16 0.60 -13.39
C TRP A 26 1.09 -0.16 -14.17
N ALA A 27 1.50 -0.77 -15.28
CA ALA A 27 0.74 -1.88 -15.85
C ALA A 27 1.12 -3.17 -15.11
N LEU A 28 0.32 -3.57 -14.11
CA LEU A 28 0.35 -4.93 -13.58
C LEU A 28 0.00 -5.89 -14.72
N THR A 29 1.01 -6.58 -15.25
CA THR A 29 0.89 -7.57 -16.31
C THR A 29 0.01 -8.73 -15.85
N LYS A 30 -1.24 -8.75 -16.34
CA LYS A 30 -2.11 -9.92 -16.26
C LYS A 30 -1.54 -11.04 -17.14
N GLY A 31 -0.90 -12.02 -16.52
CA GLY A 31 -0.86 -13.42 -16.95
C GLY A 31 0.11 -13.80 -18.07
N ALA A 32 1.12 -14.60 -17.72
CA ALA A 32 1.62 -15.68 -18.58
C ALA A 32 1.68 -16.96 -17.74
N ALA A 33 0.73 -17.86 -18.00
CA ALA A 33 0.76 -19.22 -17.52
C ALA A 33 1.79 -20.02 -18.32
N GLY A 34 2.57 -20.87 -17.65
CA GLY A 34 3.31 -21.97 -18.26
C GLY A 34 4.82 -21.90 -18.11
N GLY A 35 5.32 -22.37 -16.98
CA GLY A 35 6.74 -22.66 -16.76
C GLY A 35 6.88 -23.45 -15.47
N ALA A 36 7.06 -24.76 -15.58
CA ALA A 36 7.34 -25.62 -14.45
C ALA A 36 8.79 -25.36 -13.98
N GLU A 37 8.95 -24.80 -12.79
CA GLU A 37 10.25 -24.74 -12.11
C GLU A 37 10.21 -25.61 -10.86
N GLN A 38 11.05 -26.65 -10.88
CA GLN A 38 11.40 -27.45 -9.72
C GLN A 38 12.06 -26.52 -8.69
N THR A 39 11.34 -26.17 -7.64
CA THR A 39 11.92 -25.48 -6.48
C THR A 39 12.66 -26.49 -5.63
N THR A 40 13.96 -26.25 -5.48
CA THR A 40 14.87 -26.93 -4.57
C THR A 40 14.36 -26.80 -3.14
N GLN A 41 14.20 -27.93 -2.45
CA GLN A 41 13.52 -28.09 -1.16
C GLN A 41 14.11 -27.26 0.00
N GLY A 42 15.27 -26.61 -0.16
CA GLY A 42 15.89 -25.75 0.86
C GLY A 42 15.63 -24.24 0.70
N GLU A 43 15.10 -23.79 -0.45
CA GLU A 43 14.86 -22.37 -0.72
C GLU A 43 13.51 -21.92 -0.16
N GLY A 44 12.49 -22.79 -0.26
CA GLY A 44 11.18 -22.56 0.35
C GLY A 44 11.20 -22.52 1.87
N ASP A 45 12.08 -23.28 2.52
CA ASP A 45 12.20 -23.28 3.98
C ASP A 45 12.72 -21.93 4.52
N ALA A 46 13.66 -21.29 3.81
CA ALA A 46 14.18 -19.98 4.17
C ALA A 46 13.14 -18.87 3.98
N GLU A 47 12.38 -18.92 2.90
CA GLU A 47 11.29 -17.96 2.61
C GLU A 47 10.18 -18.04 3.67
N ILE A 48 9.77 -19.27 4.02
CA ILE A 48 8.77 -19.52 5.07
C ILE A 48 9.25 -19.00 6.43
N LEU A 49 10.52 -19.23 6.78
CA LEU A 49 11.10 -18.74 8.03
C LEU A 49 11.16 -17.20 8.06
N ALA A 50 11.54 -16.55 6.96
CA ALA A 50 11.52 -15.09 6.85
C ALA A 50 10.09 -14.55 7.00
N LEU A 51 9.11 -15.25 6.44
CA LEU A 51 7.70 -14.86 6.49
C LEU A 51 7.19 -14.94 7.94
N MET A 52 7.45 -16.06 8.61
CA MET A 52 7.10 -16.24 10.02
C MET A 52 7.80 -15.23 10.93
N ALA A 53 9.07 -14.91 10.67
CA ALA A 53 9.83 -13.95 11.47
C ALA A 53 9.22 -12.53 11.39
N ASP A 54 8.86 -12.07 10.19
CA ASP A 54 8.23 -10.75 10.04
C ASP A 54 6.78 -10.74 10.57
N ALA A 55 6.01 -11.81 10.37
CA ALA A 55 4.69 -11.95 10.96
C ALA A 55 4.75 -11.91 12.50
N GLN A 56 5.76 -12.55 13.11
CA GLN A 56 5.97 -12.50 14.55
C GLN A 56 6.32 -11.09 15.02
N LYS A 57 7.23 -10.37 14.33
CA LYS A 57 7.55 -8.97 14.65
C LYS A 57 6.32 -8.06 14.59
N LEU A 58 5.46 -8.23 13.59
CA LEU A 58 4.20 -7.50 13.45
C LEU A 58 3.29 -7.77 14.66
N LYS A 59 3.18 -9.03 15.09
CA LYS A 59 2.38 -9.44 16.26
C LYS A 59 2.96 -8.94 17.58
N ASP A 60 4.28 -8.89 17.71
CA ASP A 60 4.94 -8.37 18.90
C ASP A 60 4.71 -6.86 19.04
N ALA A 61 4.73 -6.13 17.92
CA ALA A 61 4.45 -4.69 17.87
C ALA A 61 2.96 -4.35 18.06
N ALA A 62 2.06 -5.16 17.49
CA ALA A 62 0.61 -4.98 17.59
C ALA A 62 -0.11 -6.33 17.76
N PRO A 63 -0.30 -6.82 19.01
CA PRO A 63 -0.95 -8.10 19.28
C PRO A 63 -2.38 -8.21 18.74
N GLU A 64 -3.04 -7.08 18.48
CA GLU A 64 -4.39 -7.00 17.92
C GLU A 64 -4.48 -7.36 16.43
N VAL A 65 -3.38 -7.27 15.67
CA VAL A 65 -3.37 -7.70 14.27
C VAL A 65 -3.60 -9.21 14.21
N SER A 66 -4.47 -9.66 13.31
CA SER A 66 -4.75 -11.10 13.17
C SER A 66 -3.51 -11.85 12.67
N THR A 67 -3.40 -13.14 12.98
CA THR A 67 -2.29 -13.95 12.45
C THR A 67 -2.29 -13.96 10.93
N ASP A 68 -3.47 -14.05 10.30
CA ASP A 68 -3.61 -14.08 8.85
C ASP A 68 -3.20 -12.75 8.19
N ASP A 69 -3.54 -11.61 8.80
CA ASP A 69 -3.10 -10.31 8.32
C ASP A 69 -1.60 -10.12 8.52
N ALA A 70 -1.04 -10.54 9.65
CA ALA A 70 0.41 -10.49 9.88
C ALA A 70 1.19 -11.30 8.83
N LEU A 71 0.71 -12.50 8.49
CA LEU A 71 1.28 -13.32 7.42
C LEU A 71 1.12 -12.67 6.04
N SER A 72 -0.04 -12.07 5.78
CA SER A 72 -0.33 -11.38 4.50
C SER A 72 0.54 -10.14 4.31
N ILE A 73 0.68 -9.31 5.34
CA ILE A 73 1.58 -8.15 5.37
C ILE A 73 3.03 -8.61 5.18
N SER A 74 3.44 -9.65 5.90
CA SER A 74 4.80 -10.21 5.77
C SER A 74 5.10 -10.65 4.34
N LYS A 75 4.16 -11.35 3.69
CA LYS A 75 4.31 -11.73 2.27
C LYS A 75 4.46 -10.51 1.36
N LEU A 76 3.65 -9.47 1.56
CA LEU A 76 3.78 -8.22 0.80
C LEU A 76 5.14 -7.56 1.03
N LEU A 77 5.63 -7.52 2.29
CA LEU A 77 6.94 -6.95 2.61
C LEU A 77 8.07 -7.68 1.89
N GLN A 78 8.03 -9.01 1.78
CA GLN A 78 9.02 -9.76 1.01
C GLN A 78 9.00 -9.38 -0.47
N GLN A 79 7.81 -9.33 -1.08
CA GLN A 79 7.66 -8.93 -2.49
C GLN A 79 8.17 -7.50 -2.73
N LEU A 80 7.89 -6.58 -1.81
CA LEU A 80 8.33 -5.19 -1.88
C LEU A 80 9.86 -5.04 -1.75
N ARG A 81 10.53 -5.93 -1.01
CA ARG A 81 12.00 -5.94 -0.92
C ARG A 81 12.66 -6.37 -2.22
N GLU A 82 12.00 -7.20 -3.01
CA GLU A 82 12.51 -7.70 -4.29
C GLU A 82 12.16 -6.79 -5.48
N ASP A 83 11.11 -5.98 -5.33
CA ASP A 83 10.65 -5.07 -6.37
C ASP A 83 11.59 -3.87 -6.56
N LYS A 84 12.17 -3.76 -7.76
CA LYS A 84 13.14 -2.71 -8.11
C LYS A 84 12.55 -1.29 -8.05
N ASN A 85 11.28 -1.14 -8.39
CA ASN A 85 10.61 0.16 -8.33
C ASN A 85 10.43 0.60 -6.88
N THR A 86 10.04 -0.33 -6.01
CA THR A 86 9.93 -0.10 -4.56
C THR A 86 11.30 0.18 -3.94
N GLN A 87 12.37 -0.52 -4.34
CA GLN A 87 13.72 -0.21 -3.87
C GLN A 87 14.15 1.22 -4.24
N ALA A 88 13.85 1.65 -5.47
CA ALA A 88 14.12 3.02 -5.91
C ALA A 88 13.29 4.05 -5.11
N LEU A 89 12.01 3.76 -4.87
CA LEU A 89 11.14 4.59 -4.03
C LEU A 89 11.66 4.69 -2.59
N VAL A 90 12.03 3.57 -1.96
CA VAL A 90 12.59 3.53 -0.60
C VAL A 90 13.88 4.32 -0.52
N LYS A 91 14.75 4.20 -1.54
CA LYS A 91 15.98 5.01 -1.63
C LYS A 91 15.64 6.50 -1.68
N ASN A 92 14.74 6.92 -2.57
CA ASN A 92 14.33 8.32 -2.68
C ASN A 92 13.66 8.83 -1.40
N LEU A 93 12.85 8.02 -0.72
CA LEU A 93 12.24 8.39 0.56
C LEU A 93 13.29 8.55 1.66
N LYS A 94 14.30 7.69 1.73
CA LYS A 94 15.39 7.77 2.71
C LYS A 94 16.33 8.96 2.43
N GLU A 95 16.64 9.23 1.17
CA GLU A 95 17.61 10.27 0.76
C GLU A 95 16.99 11.66 0.61
N GLU A 96 15.77 11.74 0.05
CA GLU A 96 15.15 13.00 -0.36
C GLU A 96 13.86 13.33 0.38
N GLY A 97 13.08 12.32 0.81
CA GLY A 97 11.77 12.53 1.44
C GLY A 97 11.84 12.80 2.95
N ILE A 98 12.11 11.75 3.72
CA ILE A 98 12.14 11.78 5.20
C ILE A 98 13.23 12.72 5.73
N ALA A 99 14.36 12.82 5.02
CA ALA A 99 15.47 13.68 5.43
C ALA A 99 15.17 15.18 5.25
N ASN A 100 14.31 15.55 4.29
CA ASN A 100 14.09 16.95 3.91
C ASN A 100 12.70 17.49 4.27
N ASP A 101 11.78 16.66 4.76
CA ASP A 101 10.50 17.10 5.32
C ASP A 101 10.54 16.98 6.86
N PRO A 102 10.71 18.11 7.58
CA PRO A 102 10.76 18.12 9.05
C PRO A 102 9.48 17.61 9.70
N ALA A 103 8.31 17.82 9.08
CA ALA A 103 7.03 17.41 9.62
C ALA A 103 6.86 15.89 9.48
N LEU A 104 7.25 15.35 8.32
CA LEU A 104 7.27 13.90 8.12
C LEU A 104 8.26 13.26 9.09
N LYS A 105 9.49 13.78 9.19
CA LYS A 105 10.51 13.27 10.11
C LYS A 105 10.05 13.25 11.56
N GLU A 106 9.45 14.34 12.04
CA GLU A 106 8.90 14.42 13.39
C GLU A 106 7.78 13.41 13.61
N TYR A 107 6.90 13.23 12.63
CA TYR A 107 5.85 12.21 12.68
C TYR A 107 6.45 10.80 12.75
N LEU A 108 7.47 10.48 11.95
CA LEU A 108 8.12 9.17 11.97
C LEU A 108 8.89 8.90 13.26
N GLU A 109 9.55 9.90 13.84
CA GLU A 109 10.26 9.77 15.11
C GLU A 109 9.32 9.60 16.31
N LYS A 110 8.07 10.07 16.20
CA LYS A 110 7.05 10.01 17.26
C LYS A 110 6.02 8.93 17.04
N ALA A 111 5.96 8.32 15.86
CA ALA A 111 4.96 7.34 15.52
C ALA A 111 5.12 6.11 16.42
N ASP A 112 4.04 5.74 17.10
CA ASP A 112 4.00 4.52 17.89
C ASP A 112 4.10 3.32 16.95
N GLN A 113 4.99 2.37 17.27
CA GLN A 113 5.22 1.20 16.42
C GLN A 113 3.94 0.40 16.23
N LYS A 114 3.09 0.35 17.26
CA LYS A 114 1.77 -0.27 17.20
C LYS A 114 0.87 0.45 16.20
N GLU A 115 0.81 1.78 16.22
CA GLU A 115 0.00 2.57 15.29
C GLU A 115 0.43 2.37 13.84
N LEU A 116 1.74 2.32 13.57
CA LEU A 116 2.26 2.04 12.23
C LEU A 116 1.85 0.65 11.74
N VAL A 117 1.96 -0.37 12.59
CA VAL A 117 1.56 -1.74 12.22
C VAL A 117 0.05 -1.87 12.04
N MET A 118 -0.75 -1.22 12.87
CA MET A 118 -2.20 -1.13 12.68
C MET A 118 -2.55 -0.42 11.36
N GLY A 119 -1.79 0.62 10.99
CA GLY A 119 -1.91 1.29 9.70
C GLY A 119 -1.63 0.37 8.51
N LEU A 120 -0.60 -0.49 8.59
CA LEU A 120 -0.34 -1.52 7.57
C LEU A 120 -1.50 -2.51 7.43
N SER A 121 -2.12 -2.91 8.54
CA SER A 121 -3.30 -3.77 8.51
C SER A 121 -4.49 -3.09 7.85
N GLN A 122 -4.73 -1.80 8.15
CA GLN A 122 -5.79 -1.04 7.50
C GLN A 122 -5.53 -0.90 5.99
N LEU A 123 -4.30 -0.59 5.58
CA LEU A 123 -3.93 -0.47 4.17
C LEU A 123 -4.07 -1.81 3.42
N LEU A 124 -3.77 -2.93 4.07
CA LEU A 124 -4.04 -4.26 3.51
C LEU A 124 -5.54 -4.45 3.24
N ASP A 125 -6.41 -4.06 4.16
CA ASP A 125 -7.86 -4.15 3.97
C ASP A 125 -8.35 -3.21 2.87
N GLU A 126 -7.77 -2.01 2.75
CA GLU A 126 -8.06 -1.07 1.66
C GLU A 126 -7.62 -1.62 0.29
N LEU A 127 -6.46 -2.29 0.22
CA LEU A 127 -6.01 -2.99 -0.99
C LEU A 127 -7.00 -4.11 -1.39
N LYS A 128 -7.39 -4.97 -0.44
CA LYS A 128 -8.39 -6.02 -0.67
C LYS A 128 -9.74 -5.42 -1.10
N ALA A 129 -10.18 -4.35 -0.46
CA ALA A 129 -11.45 -3.68 -0.78
C ALA A 129 -11.42 -3.04 -2.17
N THR A 130 -10.28 -2.49 -2.59
CA THR A 130 -10.08 -1.92 -3.93
C THR A 130 -10.28 -2.99 -5.00
N GLU A 131 -9.76 -4.20 -4.80
CA GLU A 131 -9.97 -5.31 -5.74
C GLU A 131 -11.45 -5.68 -5.90
N VAL A 132 -12.24 -5.59 -4.83
CA VAL A 132 -13.68 -5.83 -4.87
C VAL A 132 -14.42 -4.67 -5.52
N LEU A 133 -14.07 -3.43 -5.16
CA LEU A 133 -14.70 -2.21 -5.66
C LEU A 133 -14.61 -2.11 -7.19
N PHE A 134 -13.44 -2.40 -7.75
CA PHE A 134 -13.19 -2.31 -9.19
C PHE A 134 -13.59 -3.57 -9.97
N GLN A 135 -14.32 -4.52 -9.36
CA GLN A 135 -15.06 -5.54 -10.13
C GLN A 135 -16.15 -4.91 -11.00
N ASN A 136 -16.67 -3.74 -10.60
CA ASN A 136 -17.53 -2.89 -11.42
C ASN A 136 -16.94 -1.47 -11.50
N PRO A 137 -15.99 -1.22 -12.42
CA PRO A 137 -15.25 0.05 -12.48
C PRO A 137 -16.15 1.28 -12.66
N ALA A 138 -17.18 1.19 -13.51
CA ALA A 138 -18.12 2.30 -13.71
C ALA A 138 -18.93 2.58 -12.44
N GLY A 139 -19.35 1.54 -11.72
CA GLY A 139 -20.01 1.68 -10.42
C GLY A 139 -19.09 2.29 -9.36
N ALA A 140 -17.82 1.89 -9.33
CA ALA A 140 -16.82 2.43 -8.41
C ALA A 140 -16.69 3.95 -8.56
N VAL A 141 -16.61 4.47 -9.78
CA VAL A 141 -16.54 5.92 -10.05
C VAL A 141 -17.74 6.65 -9.47
N GLU A 142 -18.96 6.14 -9.68
CA GLU A 142 -20.17 6.78 -9.16
C GLU A 142 -20.25 6.74 -7.63
N GLU A 143 -19.95 5.59 -7.01
CA GLU A 143 -19.99 5.45 -5.55
C GLU A 143 -18.91 6.29 -4.87
N MET A 144 -17.70 6.34 -5.42
CA MET A 144 -16.62 7.20 -4.90
C MET A 144 -16.92 8.68 -5.08
N HIS A 145 -17.56 9.10 -6.18
CA HIS A 145 -18.02 10.47 -6.34
C HIS A 145 -19.12 10.83 -5.33
N LYS A 146 -20.11 9.95 -5.12
CA LYS A 146 -21.14 10.14 -4.08
C LYS A 146 -20.56 10.25 -2.67
N ALA A 147 -19.49 9.49 -2.40
CA ALA A 147 -18.76 9.56 -1.14
C ALA A 147 -17.88 10.82 -1.01
N GLY A 148 -17.80 11.66 -2.04
CA GLY A 148 -16.98 12.88 -2.03
C GLY A 148 -15.48 12.63 -2.21
N MET A 149 -15.10 11.45 -2.70
CA MET A 149 -13.69 11.04 -2.86
C MET A 149 -13.12 11.50 -4.22
N ILE A 150 -13.99 11.76 -5.20
CA ILE A 150 -13.62 12.25 -6.52
C ILE A 150 -14.09 13.71 -6.65
N PRO A 151 -13.18 14.67 -6.85
CA PRO A 151 -13.54 16.04 -7.19
C PRO A 151 -14.36 16.11 -8.48
N SER A 152 -15.36 16.99 -8.54
CA SER A 152 -16.28 17.06 -9.70
C SER A 152 -15.56 17.36 -11.03
N GLU A 153 -14.44 18.07 -10.97
CA GLU A 153 -13.57 18.36 -12.11
C GLU A 153 -12.93 17.12 -12.73
N ASN A 154 -12.64 16.10 -11.93
CA ASN A 154 -11.99 14.85 -12.39
C ASN A 154 -13.00 13.76 -12.74
N LEU A 155 -14.28 13.95 -12.37
CA LEU A 155 -15.34 12.97 -12.58
C LEU A 155 -15.49 12.57 -14.06
N LYS A 156 -15.40 13.54 -14.97
CA LYS A 156 -15.53 13.26 -16.41
C LYS A 156 -14.41 12.33 -16.88
N THR A 157 -13.17 12.63 -16.52
CA THR A 157 -11.99 11.82 -16.86
C THR A 157 -12.14 10.39 -16.37
N TYR A 158 -12.56 10.20 -15.13
CA TYR A 158 -12.73 8.86 -14.55
C TYR A 158 -13.96 8.11 -15.06
N ARG A 159 -15.02 8.81 -15.50
CA ARG A 159 -16.14 8.15 -16.21
C ARG A 159 -15.74 7.65 -17.59
N GLU A 160 -14.92 8.43 -18.30
CA GLU A 160 -14.40 8.07 -19.63
C GLU A 160 -13.36 6.95 -19.54
N ASN A 161 -12.55 6.94 -18.47
CA ASN A 161 -11.58 5.89 -18.21
C ASN A 161 -11.55 5.48 -16.72
N PRO A 162 -12.45 4.58 -16.28
CA PRO A 162 -12.49 4.10 -14.90
C PRO A 162 -11.22 3.35 -14.46
N ALA A 163 -10.48 2.76 -15.40
CA ALA A 163 -9.22 2.09 -15.10
C ALA A 163 -8.13 3.07 -14.63
N GLN A 164 -8.19 4.34 -15.05
CA GLN A 164 -7.28 5.36 -14.55
C GLN A 164 -7.49 5.59 -13.04
N LEU A 165 -8.75 5.66 -12.59
CA LEU A 165 -9.05 5.83 -11.17
C LEU A 165 -8.52 4.65 -10.34
N GLU A 166 -8.66 3.43 -10.87
CA GLU A 166 -8.13 2.23 -10.23
C GLU A 166 -6.61 2.30 -10.09
N GLN A 167 -5.92 2.70 -11.17
CA GLN A 167 -4.46 2.82 -11.17
C GLN A 167 -3.98 3.90 -10.20
N ASP A 168 -4.63 5.06 -10.19
CA ASP A 168 -4.30 6.16 -9.29
C ASP A 168 -4.49 5.73 -7.82
N LEU A 169 -5.60 5.07 -7.51
CA LEU A 169 -5.89 4.58 -6.16
C LEU A 169 -4.91 3.50 -5.72
N ARG A 170 -4.63 2.51 -6.58
CA ARG A 170 -3.64 1.46 -6.30
C ARG A 170 -2.25 2.05 -6.08
N GLY A 171 -1.85 3.05 -6.87
CA GLY A 171 -0.59 3.77 -6.70
C GLY A 171 -0.51 4.50 -5.36
N ALA A 172 -1.56 5.20 -4.96
CA ALA A 172 -1.65 5.90 -3.67
C ALA A 172 -1.58 4.92 -2.48
N LEU A 173 -2.26 3.78 -2.57
CA LEU A 173 -2.22 2.73 -1.56
C LEU A 173 -0.84 2.06 -1.47
N HIS A 174 -0.20 1.77 -2.61
CA HIS A 174 1.16 1.24 -2.66
C HIS A 174 2.17 2.19 -2.00
N PHE A 175 2.15 3.47 -2.37
CA PHE A 175 3.02 4.48 -1.77
C PHE A 175 2.81 4.58 -0.26
N SER A 176 1.55 4.62 0.19
CA SER A 176 1.20 4.67 1.61
C SER A 176 1.73 3.43 2.35
N PHE A 177 1.53 2.24 1.78
CA PHE A 177 1.99 0.99 2.38
C PHE A 177 3.52 0.95 2.50
N VAL A 178 4.24 1.30 1.43
CA VAL A 178 5.72 1.36 1.44
C VAL A 178 6.21 2.38 2.48
N SER A 179 5.58 3.55 2.55
CA SER A 179 5.95 4.60 3.51
C SER A 179 5.77 4.12 4.95
N PHE A 180 4.64 3.49 5.27
CA PHE A 180 4.39 2.92 6.61
C PHE A 180 5.37 1.79 6.93
N ALA A 181 5.61 0.89 5.98
CA ALA A 181 6.51 -0.24 6.15
C ALA A 181 7.97 0.20 6.37
N LEU A 182 8.41 1.19 5.60
CA LEU A 182 9.72 1.83 5.75
C LEU A 182 9.87 2.47 7.13
N THR A 183 8.86 3.24 7.54
CA THR A 183 8.83 3.94 8.83
C THR A 183 8.85 2.99 10.02
N ALA A 184 8.09 1.90 9.92
CA ALA A 184 8.05 0.86 10.94
C ALA A 184 9.31 -0.02 10.96
N GLY A 185 10.29 0.24 10.07
CA GLY A 185 11.57 -0.46 10.02
C GLY A 185 11.54 -1.82 9.33
N PHE A 186 10.53 -2.08 8.49
CA PHE A 186 10.43 -3.32 7.72
C PHE A 186 11.09 -3.25 6.33
N LEU A 187 11.39 -2.05 5.81
CA LEU A 187 12.01 -1.78 4.49
C LEU A 187 13.23 -0.83 4.54
#